data_AF-A0A2M8HJU5-F1
#
_entry.id   AF-A0A2M8HJU5-F1
#
_cell.length_a   1.000
_cell.length_b   1.000
_cell.length_c   1.000
_cell.angle_alpha   90.00
_cell.angle_beta   90.00
_cell.angle_gamma   90.00
#
_symmetry.space_group_name_H-M   'P 1'
#
loop_
_entity.id
_entity.type
_entity.pdbx_description
1 polymer ?
#
loop_
_entity_poly.entity_id
_entity_poly.type
_entity_poly.pdbx_seq_one_letter_code
_entity_poly.pdbx_strand_id
1 'polypeptide(L)'
;MLFLNFNMTAQSITEISISTSIRELSDESSRFSLEHIIDKTSSPWCISGKDWEKQDSIDLQFDKKVILSKIYIANGFFDSKLFSLNSRPSKLILKSDLGEKREISLKDNFNVETYEFPAMNVSSINLSFPNILKGTKFNDICISEVSFIPIGSNDLINNRKSLNERIKNILKKPIVIQSAQGEVNDSFTILPTKEEFSLEPQTKNQKSVILYQPFATYSLEISPMPKITLTKYTNDYDLIKIKIQGRCIVNYEGENKTEPCKVLIDPLDSSYTLYLKNNLIFNSKQPEMFQ
;
A
#
# COMPACT_ATOMS: atom_id res chain seq x y z
N MET A 1 0.91 -1.17 -48.38
CA MET A 1 0.35 -1.45 -47.03
C MET A 1 1.54 -1.49 -46.08
N LEU A 2 1.86 -0.37 -45.44
CA LEU A 2 3.02 -0.23 -44.55
C LEU A 2 2.56 -0.55 -43.12
N PHE A 3 3.01 -1.68 -42.59
CA PHE A 3 2.88 -2.00 -41.17
C PHE A 3 3.93 -1.19 -40.41
N LEU A 4 3.51 -0.08 -39.80
CA LEU A 4 4.32 0.62 -38.81
C LEU A 4 4.34 -0.23 -37.53
N ASN A 5 5.40 -1.01 -37.36
CA ASN A 5 5.74 -1.63 -36.08
C ASN A 5 6.14 -0.52 -35.10
N PHE A 6 5.17 0.02 -34.37
CA PHE A 6 5.45 0.77 -33.15
C PHE A 6 5.91 -0.22 -32.09
N ASN A 7 7.22 -0.47 -32.05
CA ASN A 7 7.85 -0.90 -30.80
C ASN A 7 7.60 0.21 -29.79
N MET A 8 6.60 0.01 -28.92
CA MET A 8 6.48 0.74 -27.67
C MET A 8 7.81 0.57 -26.93
N THR A 9 8.69 1.57 -27.03
CA THR A 9 9.68 1.76 -25.99
C THR A 9 8.87 1.98 -24.74
N ALA A 10 8.87 0.98 -23.85
CA ALA A 10 8.33 1.07 -22.52
C ALA A 10 9.00 2.27 -21.84
N GLN A 11 8.44 3.46 -22.01
CA GLN A 11 8.74 4.60 -21.19
C GLN A 11 8.47 4.12 -19.78
N SER A 12 9.54 4.04 -18.98
CA SER A 12 9.47 3.49 -17.63
C SER A 12 8.36 4.22 -16.89
N ILE A 13 7.27 3.52 -16.59
CA ILE A 13 6.34 4.00 -15.58
C ILE A 13 7.12 3.85 -14.29
N THR A 14 7.69 4.96 -13.83
CA THR A 14 8.71 4.93 -12.78
C THR A 14 8.05 4.92 -11.42
N GLU A 15 6.90 5.59 -11.30
CA GLU A 15 6.09 5.60 -10.10
C GLU A 15 4.61 5.71 -10.46
N ILE A 16 3.78 4.93 -9.76
CA ILE A 16 2.33 5.03 -9.79
C ILE A 16 1.90 5.38 -8.37
N SER A 17 1.26 6.53 -8.18
CA SER A 17 0.67 6.89 -6.89
C SER A 17 -0.85 6.76 -6.95
N ILE A 18 -1.45 6.45 -5.80
CA ILE A 18 -2.89 6.27 -5.67
C ILE A 18 -3.45 7.41 -4.83
N SER A 19 -4.33 8.24 -5.39
CA SER A 19 -4.78 9.47 -4.71
C SER A 19 -6.06 9.31 -3.90
N THR A 20 -6.92 8.33 -4.20
CA THR A 20 -8.18 8.11 -3.47
C THR A 20 -8.70 6.67 -3.59
N SER A 21 -9.06 6.06 -2.46
CA SER A 21 -10.25 5.20 -2.37
C SER A 21 -11.03 5.59 -1.12
N ILE A 22 -12.34 5.77 -1.25
CA ILE A 22 -13.14 6.43 -0.20
C ILE A 22 -13.30 5.50 1.02
N ARG A 23 -13.05 4.19 0.87
CA ARG A 23 -13.45 3.17 1.85
C ARG A 23 -12.55 1.93 1.76
N GLU A 24 -11.30 2.00 2.22
CA GLU A 24 -10.57 0.75 2.52
C GLU A 24 -11.29 0.01 3.64
N LEU A 25 -11.27 -1.34 3.63
CA LEU A 25 -11.73 -2.13 4.76
C LEU A 25 -10.97 -1.63 6.00
N SER A 26 -11.71 -1.13 7.00
CA SER A 26 -11.17 -0.49 8.22
C SER A 26 -10.39 -1.44 9.14
N ASP A 27 -10.00 -2.60 8.63
CA ASP A 27 -9.21 -3.57 9.37
C ASP A 27 -7.75 -3.11 9.39
N GLU A 28 -7.21 -2.92 10.59
CA GLU A 28 -5.87 -2.39 10.91
C GLU A 28 -4.69 -3.18 10.30
N SER A 29 -4.98 -4.18 9.46
CA SER A 29 -4.08 -5.26 9.12
C SER A 29 -3.40 -5.09 7.75
N SER A 30 -3.69 -4.03 6.98
CA SER A 30 -3.04 -3.73 5.68
C SER A 30 -3.11 -4.88 4.64
N ARG A 31 -3.88 -5.93 4.93
CA ARG A 31 -3.96 -7.19 4.16
C ARG A 31 -4.57 -7.00 2.79
N PHE A 32 -5.40 -5.98 2.66
CA PHE A 32 -6.19 -5.67 1.49
C PHE A 32 -6.01 -4.23 1.06
N SER A 33 -4.83 -3.66 1.34
CA SER A 33 -4.52 -2.26 1.03
C SER A 33 -4.64 -1.98 -0.45
N LEU A 34 -4.97 -0.73 -0.80
CA LEU A 34 -5.08 -0.31 -2.19
C LEU A 34 -3.76 -0.40 -2.95
N GLU A 35 -2.63 -0.32 -2.25
CA GLU A 35 -1.29 -0.44 -2.84
C GLU A 35 -1.08 -1.81 -3.52
N HIS A 36 -1.76 -2.86 -3.04
CA HIS A 36 -1.69 -4.18 -3.64
C HIS A 36 -2.18 -4.22 -5.09
N ILE A 37 -2.98 -3.26 -5.55
CA ILE A 37 -3.46 -3.25 -6.95
C ILE A 37 -2.33 -2.99 -7.96
N ILE A 38 -1.17 -2.50 -7.53
CA ILE A 38 -0.03 -2.14 -8.40
C ILE A 38 1.33 -2.60 -7.83
N ASP A 39 1.32 -3.49 -6.82
CA ASP A 39 2.54 -3.89 -6.12
C ASP A 39 3.33 -5.00 -6.87
N LYS A 40 2.78 -5.49 -7.99
CA LYS A 40 3.33 -6.56 -8.83
C LYS A 40 3.46 -7.88 -8.10
N THR A 41 2.61 -8.14 -7.11
CA THR A 41 2.56 -9.39 -6.35
C THR A 41 1.18 -10.05 -6.48
N SER A 42 1.00 -11.22 -5.86
CA SER A 42 -0.32 -11.87 -5.79
C SER A 42 -1.20 -11.34 -4.66
N SER A 43 -0.79 -10.28 -3.96
CA SER A 43 -1.55 -9.70 -2.85
C SER A 43 -2.79 -9.01 -3.41
N PRO A 44 -4.01 -9.23 -2.86
CA PRO A 44 -5.18 -8.53 -3.35
C PRO A 44 -5.40 -7.20 -2.64
N TRP A 45 -5.87 -6.20 -3.38
CA TRP A 45 -6.73 -5.17 -2.84
C TRP A 45 -8.15 -5.75 -2.73
N CYS A 46 -8.81 -5.54 -1.60
CA CYS A 46 -10.21 -5.93 -1.41
C CYS A 46 -10.99 -4.84 -0.68
N ILE A 47 -12.23 -4.64 -1.10
CA ILE A 47 -13.20 -3.75 -0.45
C ILE A 47 -14.48 -4.52 -0.14
N SER A 48 -15.17 -4.18 0.95
CA SER A 48 -16.48 -4.77 1.21
C SER A 48 -17.43 -4.45 0.06
N GLY A 49 -18.15 -5.46 -0.45
CA GLY A 49 -19.16 -5.24 -1.49
C GLY A 49 -20.35 -4.38 -1.04
N LYS A 50 -20.50 -4.10 0.26
CA LYS A 50 -21.46 -3.11 0.78
C LYS A 50 -20.96 -1.68 0.64
N ASP A 51 -19.64 -1.51 0.65
CA ASP A 51 -18.98 -0.21 0.67
C ASP A 51 -18.69 0.29 -0.74
N TRP A 52 -18.54 -0.62 -1.72
CA TRP A 52 -18.33 -0.27 -3.12
C TRP A 52 -19.63 0.14 -3.83
N GLU A 53 -19.72 1.42 -4.17
CA GLU A 53 -20.77 1.98 -5.00
C GLU A 53 -20.32 1.97 -6.48
N LYS A 54 -21.27 1.88 -7.42
CA LYS A 54 -20.94 1.83 -8.88
C LYS A 54 -20.13 3.03 -9.38
N GLN A 55 -20.12 4.12 -8.63
CA GLN A 55 -19.43 5.38 -8.91
C GLN A 55 -18.05 5.47 -8.26
N ASP A 56 -17.69 4.50 -7.42
CA ASP A 56 -16.37 4.46 -6.81
C ASP A 56 -15.30 4.21 -7.88
N SER A 57 -14.14 4.81 -7.63
CA SER A 57 -13.03 4.75 -8.56
C SER A 57 -11.70 4.84 -7.83
N ILE A 58 -10.65 4.38 -8.52
CA ILE A 58 -9.27 4.42 -8.09
C ILE A 58 -8.52 5.33 -9.06
N ASP A 59 -7.96 6.41 -8.53
CA ASP A 59 -7.14 7.33 -9.31
C ASP A 59 -5.68 6.91 -9.23
N LEU A 60 -5.11 6.62 -10.40
CA LEU A 60 -3.70 6.29 -10.59
C LEU A 60 -3.02 7.44 -11.32
N GLN A 61 -1.93 7.94 -10.77
CA GLN A 61 -1.14 9.01 -11.36
C GLN A 61 0.21 8.46 -11.84
N PHE A 62 0.62 8.89 -13.03
CA PHE A 62 1.92 8.56 -13.59
C PHE A 62 2.90 9.70 -13.33
N ASP A 63 4.16 9.36 -13.06
CA ASP A 63 5.26 10.31 -12.87
C ASP A 63 5.52 11.21 -14.09
N LYS A 64 5.16 10.70 -15.28
CA LYS A 64 5.22 11.42 -16.55
C LYS A 64 4.07 11.01 -17.44
N LYS A 65 3.84 11.80 -18.49
CA LYS A 65 2.87 11.46 -19.51
C LYS A 65 3.28 10.19 -20.25
N VAL A 66 2.36 9.24 -20.41
CA VAL A 66 2.60 7.94 -21.06
C VAL A 66 1.54 7.62 -22.11
N ILE A 67 1.92 6.82 -23.09
CA ILE A 67 0.97 6.27 -24.08
C ILE A 67 0.60 4.85 -23.64
N LEU A 68 -0.68 4.63 -23.38
CA LEU A 68 -1.22 3.35 -22.95
C LEU A 68 -2.12 2.76 -24.02
N SER A 69 -1.80 1.56 -24.47
CA SER A 69 -2.62 0.77 -25.40
C SER A 69 -2.91 -0.64 -24.88
N LYS A 70 -2.38 -0.96 -23.70
CA LYS A 70 -2.41 -2.29 -23.11
C LYS A 70 -2.35 -2.21 -21.59
N ILE A 71 -3.06 -3.13 -20.94
CA ILE A 71 -2.92 -3.40 -19.51
C ILE A 71 -2.92 -4.91 -19.24
N TYR A 72 -2.39 -5.30 -18.09
CA TYR A 72 -2.32 -6.66 -17.59
C TYR A 72 -3.05 -6.72 -16.27
N ILE A 73 -4.00 -7.63 -16.12
CA ILE A 73 -4.85 -7.69 -14.92
C ILE A 73 -4.86 -9.08 -14.33
N ALA A 74 -4.55 -9.18 -13.04
CA ALA A 74 -4.90 -10.32 -12.20
C ALA A 74 -6.23 -10.02 -11.51
N ASN A 75 -7.33 -10.50 -12.10
CA ASN A 75 -8.67 -10.22 -11.61
C ASN A 75 -9.00 -11.08 -10.37
N GLY A 76 -9.80 -10.55 -9.45
CA GLY A 76 -10.20 -11.30 -8.26
C GLY A 76 -9.09 -11.48 -7.23
N PHE A 77 -9.34 -12.39 -6.28
CA PHE A 77 -8.34 -12.81 -5.29
C PHE A 77 -7.41 -13.84 -5.96
N PHE A 78 -6.13 -13.50 -6.16
CA PHE A 78 -5.16 -14.36 -6.85
C PHE A 78 -4.61 -15.52 -5.98
N ASP A 79 -5.55 -16.25 -5.34
CA ASP A 79 -5.37 -17.55 -4.69
C ASP A 79 -6.39 -18.54 -5.24
N SER A 80 -5.95 -19.72 -5.69
CA SER A 80 -6.85 -20.69 -6.34
C SER A 80 -7.97 -21.20 -5.44
N LYS A 81 -7.80 -21.17 -4.11
CA LYS A 81 -8.82 -21.56 -3.13
C LYS A 81 -9.79 -20.42 -2.83
N LEU A 82 -9.38 -19.17 -3.03
CA LEU A 82 -10.16 -17.98 -2.67
C LEU A 82 -10.78 -17.28 -3.88
N PHE A 83 -10.30 -17.54 -5.10
CA PHE A 83 -10.74 -16.87 -6.32
C PHE A 83 -12.26 -16.93 -6.53
N SER A 84 -12.85 -18.13 -6.48
CA SER A 84 -14.30 -18.32 -6.66
C SER A 84 -15.13 -17.98 -5.42
N LEU A 85 -14.48 -17.92 -4.25
CA LEU A 85 -15.12 -17.57 -2.99
C LEU A 85 -15.40 -16.07 -2.91
N ASN A 86 -14.52 -15.23 -3.47
CA ASN A 86 -14.61 -13.77 -3.43
C ASN A 86 -15.32 -13.21 -4.67
N SER A 87 -15.90 -12.02 -4.50
CA SER A 87 -16.45 -11.26 -5.61
C SER A 87 -15.33 -10.59 -6.40
N ARG A 88 -15.56 -10.38 -7.69
CA ARG A 88 -14.54 -9.84 -8.60
C ARG A 88 -15.19 -9.05 -9.74
N PRO A 89 -14.55 -7.98 -10.23
CA PRO A 89 -15.08 -7.23 -11.35
C PRO A 89 -15.27 -8.07 -12.62
N SER A 90 -16.36 -7.85 -13.34
CA SER A 90 -16.57 -8.38 -14.70
C SER A 90 -16.41 -7.32 -15.78
N LYS A 91 -16.32 -6.04 -15.38
CA LYS A 91 -16.09 -4.90 -16.27
C LYS A 91 -15.16 -3.90 -15.58
N LEU A 92 -14.19 -3.38 -16.33
CA LEU A 92 -13.33 -2.27 -15.97
C LEU A 92 -13.59 -1.10 -16.93
N ILE A 93 -13.62 0.11 -16.39
CA ILE A 93 -13.59 1.35 -17.16
C ILE A 93 -12.31 2.09 -16.81
N LEU A 94 -11.52 2.42 -17.84
CA LEU A 94 -10.41 3.36 -17.76
C LEU A 94 -10.90 4.73 -18.24
N LYS A 95 -10.64 5.79 -17.48
CA LYS A 95 -10.85 7.16 -17.91
C LYS A 95 -9.56 7.97 -17.73
N SER A 96 -9.05 8.56 -18.81
CA SER A 96 -7.87 9.43 -18.77
C SER A 96 -8.17 10.82 -18.20
N ASP A 97 -7.11 11.55 -17.84
CA ASP A 97 -7.15 12.98 -17.51
C ASP A 97 -7.75 13.85 -18.63
N LEU A 98 -7.64 13.41 -19.89
CA LEU A 98 -8.21 14.08 -21.06
C LEU A 98 -9.67 13.70 -21.34
N GLY A 99 -10.27 12.84 -20.51
CA GLY A 99 -11.65 12.39 -20.66
C GLY A 99 -11.86 11.23 -21.65
N GLU A 100 -10.80 10.72 -22.28
CA GLU A 100 -10.88 9.48 -23.06
C GLU A 100 -11.31 8.31 -22.18
N LYS A 101 -12.20 7.46 -22.69
CA LYS A 101 -12.75 6.31 -21.96
C LYS A 101 -12.47 5.00 -22.70
N ARG A 102 -12.12 3.94 -21.98
CA ARG A 102 -12.04 2.56 -22.50
C ARG A 102 -12.83 1.63 -21.59
N GLU A 103 -13.68 0.80 -22.18
CA GLU A 103 -14.44 -0.21 -21.46
C GLU A 103 -13.87 -1.59 -21.78
N ILE A 104 -13.57 -2.37 -20.75
CA ILE A 104 -12.90 -3.66 -20.86
C ILE A 104 -13.77 -4.70 -20.15
N SER A 105 -14.19 -5.73 -20.87
CA SER A 105 -14.85 -6.90 -20.30
C SER A 105 -13.80 -7.85 -19.72
N LEU A 106 -13.82 -8.04 -18.40
CA LEU A 106 -12.86 -8.87 -17.71
C LEU A 106 -13.31 -10.33 -17.76
N LYS A 107 -12.38 -11.23 -18.12
CA LYS A 107 -12.64 -12.66 -18.09
C LYS A 107 -12.75 -13.16 -16.65
N ASP A 108 -13.62 -14.14 -16.46
CA ASP A 108 -13.74 -14.87 -15.20
C ASP A 108 -12.78 -16.07 -15.19
N ASN A 109 -11.49 -15.80 -15.01
CA ASN A 109 -10.48 -16.86 -14.90
C ASN A 109 -9.39 -16.51 -13.89
N PHE A 110 -8.75 -17.57 -13.37
CA PHE A 110 -7.63 -17.47 -12.44
C PHE A 110 -6.31 -17.33 -13.22
N ASN A 111 -6.11 -16.19 -13.89
CA ASN A 111 -4.90 -15.93 -14.67
C ASN A 111 -4.65 -14.42 -14.82
N VAL A 112 -3.41 -14.03 -15.13
CA VAL A 112 -3.14 -12.69 -15.63
C VAL A 112 -3.56 -12.60 -17.09
N GLU A 113 -4.48 -11.69 -17.38
CA GLU A 113 -4.98 -11.46 -18.73
C GLU A 113 -4.47 -10.13 -19.28
N THR A 114 -4.18 -10.12 -20.58
CA THR A 114 -3.78 -8.92 -21.32
C THR A 114 -4.98 -8.35 -22.05
N TYR A 115 -5.20 -7.05 -21.92
CA TYR A 115 -6.26 -6.32 -22.61
C TYR A 115 -5.65 -5.20 -23.46
N GLU A 116 -5.92 -5.24 -24.75
CA GLU A 116 -5.49 -4.22 -25.73
C GLU A 116 -6.65 -3.28 -26.07
N PHE A 117 -6.33 -2.01 -26.30
CA PHE A 117 -7.29 -0.97 -26.64
C PHE A 117 -6.64 0.16 -27.45
N PRO A 118 -7.42 1.01 -28.14
CA PRO A 118 -6.88 2.16 -28.84
C PRO A 118 -6.07 3.06 -27.90
N ALA A 119 -4.85 3.39 -28.31
CA ALA A 119 -3.89 4.12 -27.49
C ALA A 119 -4.49 5.40 -26.89
N MET A 120 -4.12 5.69 -25.65
CA MET A 120 -4.48 6.90 -24.90
C MET A 120 -3.22 7.59 -24.43
N ASN A 121 -3.18 8.93 -24.48
CA ASN A 121 -2.08 9.71 -23.94
C ASN A 121 -2.48 10.25 -22.57
N VAL A 122 -1.88 9.75 -21.49
CA VAL A 122 -2.39 9.97 -20.13
C VAL A 122 -1.31 10.46 -19.18
N SER A 123 -1.68 11.32 -18.23
CA SER A 123 -0.90 11.59 -17.01
C SER A 123 -1.55 10.96 -15.77
N SER A 124 -2.85 10.65 -15.84
CA SER A 124 -3.54 9.85 -14.84
C SER A 124 -4.65 9.01 -15.46
N ILE A 125 -5.02 7.94 -14.77
CA ILE A 125 -6.17 7.10 -15.09
C ILE A 125 -7.04 6.95 -13.86
N ASN A 126 -8.33 7.18 -14.04
CA ASN A 126 -9.38 6.77 -13.14
C ASN A 126 -9.88 5.37 -13.55
N LEU A 127 -9.76 4.41 -12.64
CA LEU A 127 -10.28 3.04 -12.77
C LEU A 127 -11.64 2.94 -12.08
N SER A 128 -12.64 2.37 -12.75
CA SER A 128 -13.91 2.01 -12.09
C SER A 128 -14.42 0.63 -12.50
N PHE A 129 -15.14 -0.02 -11.59
CA PHE A 129 -15.63 -1.39 -11.71
C PHE A 129 -17.16 -1.44 -11.63
N PRO A 130 -17.88 -1.07 -12.71
CA PRO A 130 -19.33 -0.89 -12.68
C PRO A 130 -20.11 -2.21 -12.55
N ASN A 131 -19.51 -3.33 -12.93
CA ASN A 131 -20.13 -4.65 -12.88
C ASN A 131 -19.25 -5.60 -12.07
N ILE A 132 -19.88 -6.29 -11.12
CA ILE A 132 -19.25 -7.24 -10.21
C ILE A 132 -19.88 -8.61 -10.42
N LEU A 133 -19.04 -9.63 -10.59
CA LEU A 133 -19.43 -11.02 -10.49
C LEU A 133 -19.35 -11.43 -9.01
N LYS A 134 -20.48 -11.91 -8.48
CA LYS A 134 -20.59 -12.27 -7.07
C LYS A 134 -19.83 -13.56 -6.75
N GLY A 135 -19.06 -13.53 -5.66
CA GLY A 135 -18.39 -14.70 -5.10
C GLY A 135 -19.39 -15.70 -4.51
N THR A 136 -18.94 -16.94 -4.33
CA THR A 136 -19.78 -18.00 -3.74
C THR A 136 -19.90 -17.91 -2.22
N LYS A 137 -19.02 -17.16 -1.55
CA LYS A 137 -18.98 -17.07 -0.08
C LYS A 137 -18.83 -15.63 0.43
N PHE A 138 -17.84 -14.90 -0.08
CA PHE A 138 -17.50 -13.54 0.35
C PHE A 138 -18.05 -12.52 -0.63
N ASN A 139 -18.64 -11.45 -0.10
CA ASN A 139 -19.15 -10.34 -0.91
C ASN A 139 -18.06 -9.29 -1.20
N ASP A 140 -16.87 -9.47 -0.66
CA ASP A 140 -15.74 -8.57 -0.86
C ASP A 140 -15.30 -8.62 -2.32
N ILE A 141 -15.11 -7.44 -2.91
CA ILE A 141 -14.63 -7.26 -4.28
C ILE A 141 -13.11 -7.20 -4.20
N CYS A 142 -12.45 -8.13 -4.86
CA CYS A 142 -10.99 -8.20 -4.86
C CYS A 142 -10.40 -8.04 -6.27
N ILE A 143 -9.21 -7.45 -6.33
CA ILE A 143 -8.35 -7.37 -7.51
C ILE A 143 -6.91 -7.50 -7.03
N SER A 144 -6.13 -8.37 -7.66
CA SER A 144 -4.75 -8.60 -7.25
C SER A 144 -3.71 -7.79 -7.99
N GLU A 145 -3.96 -7.38 -9.23
CA GLU A 145 -2.99 -6.54 -9.94
C GLU A 145 -3.66 -5.86 -11.14
N VAL A 146 -3.29 -4.60 -11.37
CA VAL A 146 -3.48 -3.85 -12.61
C VAL A 146 -2.12 -3.27 -13.00
N SER A 147 -1.44 -3.94 -13.92
CA SER A 147 -0.13 -3.53 -14.39
C SER A 147 -0.19 -2.90 -15.78
N PHE A 148 0.60 -1.84 -15.94
CA PHE A 148 0.81 -1.14 -17.21
C PHE A 148 2.11 -1.57 -17.91
N ILE A 149 2.81 -2.54 -17.31
CA ILE A 149 3.98 -3.22 -17.90
C ILE A 149 3.71 -4.73 -17.99
N PRO A 150 4.37 -5.45 -18.91
CA PRO A 150 4.20 -6.90 -19.02
C PRO A 150 4.46 -7.62 -17.70
N ILE A 151 3.48 -8.42 -17.27
CA ILE A 151 3.58 -9.27 -16.09
C ILE A 151 2.74 -10.53 -16.31
N GLY A 152 3.21 -11.67 -15.81
CA GLY A 152 2.51 -12.94 -15.84
C GLY A 152 2.18 -13.49 -14.46
N SER A 153 1.33 -14.51 -14.43
CA SER A 153 0.88 -15.19 -13.19
C SER A 153 2.04 -15.68 -12.32
N ASN A 154 3.08 -16.26 -12.95
CA ASN A 154 4.26 -16.73 -12.23
C ASN A 154 5.07 -15.58 -11.64
N ASP A 155 5.10 -14.42 -12.29
CA ASP A 155 5.82 -13.24 -11.80
C ASP A 155 5.17 -12.74 -10.51
N LEU A 156 3.83 -12.64 -10.45
CA LEU A 156 3.11 -12.23 -9.24
C LEU A 156 3.42 -13.14 -8.04
N ILE A 157 3.37 -14.45 -8.26
CA ILE A 157 3.63 -15.46 -7.22
C ILE A 157 5.10 -15.38 -6.76
N ASN A 158 6.04 -15.28 -7.70
CA ASN A 158 7.46 -15.22 -7.39
C ASN A 158 7.85 -13.91 -6.70
N ASN A 159 7.27 -12.78 -7.14
CA ASN A 159 7.46 -11.49 -6.51
C ASN A 159 6.93 -11.50 -5.07
N ARG A 160 5.76 -12.09 -4.81
CA ARG A 160 5.25 -12.25 -3.43
C ARG A 160 6.19 -13.09 -2.57
N LYS A 161 6.68 -14.22 -3.09
CA LYS A 161 7.64 -15.08 -2.36
C LYS A 161 8.93 -14.32 -2.05
N SER A 162 9.48 -13.61 -3.03
CA SER A 162 10.70 -12.80 -2.87
C SER A 162 10.51 -11.69 -1.85
N LEU A 163 9.35 -11.01 -1.89
CA LEU A 163 8.95 -10.01 -0.91
C LEU A 163 8.93 -10.60 0.51
N ASN A 164 8.25 -11.73 0.70
CA ASN A 164 8.17 -12.41 1.99
C ASN A 164 9.55 -12.80 2.53
N GLU A 165 10.45 -13.32 1.69
CA GLU A 165 11.83 -13.64 2.09
C GLU A 165 12.65 -12.39 2.42
N ARG A 166 12.49 -11.31 1.65
CA ARG A 166 13.11 -10.02 1.96
C ARG A 166 12.65 -9.51 3.32
N ILE A 167 11.36 -9.54 3.61
CA ILE A 167 10.83 -9.13 4.91
C ILE A 167 11.39 -10.00 6.03
N LYS A 168 11.36 -11.34 5.89
CA LYS A 168 11.96 -12.26 6.88
C LYS A 168 13.42 -11.94 7.15
N ASN A 169 14.17 -11.51 6.14
CA ASN A 169 15.58 -11.15 6.30
C ASN A 169 15.76 -9.76 6.94
N ILE A 170 14.87 -8.80 6.67
CA ILE A 170 14.86 -7.50 7.36
C ILE A 170 14.56 -7.69 8.84
N LEU A 171 13.56 -8.52 9.18
CA LEU A 171 13.19 -8.82 10.57
C LEU A 171 14.26 -9.58 11.36
N LYS A 172 15.34 -10.06 10.73
CA LYS A 172 16.50 -10.65 11.43
C LYS A 172 17.55 -9.60 11.81
N LYS A 173 17.41 -8.36 11.34
CA LYS A 173 18.37 -7.28 11.55
C LYS A 173 17.77 -6.18 12.44
N PRO A 174 18.60 -5.45 13.19
CA PRO A 174 18.20 -4.20 13.81
C PRO A 174 17.57 -3.25 12.78
N ILE A 175 16.41 -2.67 13.10
CA ILE A 175 15.74 -1.67 12.27
C ILE A 175 15.93 -0.32 12.95
N VAL A 176 16.75 0.54 12.36
CA VAL A 176 17.00 1.88 12.88
C VAL A 176 15.95 2.83 12.31
N ILE A 177 15.19 3.48 13.19
CA ILE A 177 14.23 4.51 12.83
C ILE A 177 14.83 5.86 13.22
N GLN A 178 15.12 6.68 12.21
CA GLN A 178 15.63 8.02 12.41
C GLN A 178 14.48 9.01 12.58
N SER A 179 14.67 10.01 13.44
CA SER A 179 13.73 11.14 13.48
C SER A 179 13.76 11.90 12.17
N ALA A 180 12.62 12.46 11.77
CA ALA A 180 12.49 13.34 10.63
C ALA A 180 13.39 14.60 10.70
N GLN A 181 13.84 15.01 11.89
CA GLN A 181 14.74 16.15 12.05
C GLN A 181 16.22 15.82 11.79
N GLY A 182 16.54 14.54 11.53
CA GLY A 182 17.90 14.11 11.16
C GLY A 182 18.92 14.16 12.30
N GLU A 183 18.53 14.59 13.51
CA GLU A 183 19.42 14.53 14.67
C GLU A 183 19.64 13.07 15.08
N VAL A 184 20.90 12.63 15.04
CA VAL A 184 21.31 11.25 15.39
C VAL A 184 20.79 10.82 16.77
N ASN A 185 20.69 11.79 17.69
CA ASN A 185 20.23 11.61 19.07
C ASN A 185 18.73 11.31 19.19
N ASP A 186 17.95 11.54 18.13
CA ASP A 186 16.50 11.35 18.09
C ASP A 186 16.08 10.11 17.28
N SER A 187 17.01 9.20 17.01
CA SER A 187 16.68 7.89 16.44
C SER A 187 16.40 6.85 17.53
N PHE A 188 15.77 5.73 17.15
CA PHE A 188 15.66 4.55 17.99
C PHE A 188 15.87 3.29 17.16
N THR A 189 16.36 2.23 17.80
CA THR A 189 16.56 0.95 17.12
C THR A 189 15.53 -0.05 17.61
N ILE A 190 14.86 -0.71 16.67
CA ILE A 190 14.03 -1.87 16.95
C ILE A 190 14.93 -3.10 16.78
N LEU A 191 15.20 -3.79 17.88
CA LEU A 191 15.95 -5.03 17.86
C LEU A 191 15.01 -6.23 17.77
N PRO A 192 15.17 -7.10 16.77
CA PRO A 192 14.53 -8.40 16.81
C PRO A 192 15.21 -9.27 17.86
N THR A 193 14.46 -9.68 18.88
CA THR A 193 14.83 -10.79 19.76
C THR A 193 14.14 -12.06 19.27
N LYS A 194 14.51 -13.23 19.83
CA LYS A 194 14.02 -14.53 19.35
C LYS A 194 12.48 -14.64 19.29
N GLU A 195 11.76 -13.90 20.13
CA GLU A 195 10.29 -13.95 20.20
C GLU A 195 9.61 -12.56 20.28
N GLU A 196 10.37 -11.48 20.52
CA GLU A 196 9.84 -10.13 20.74
C GLU A 196 10.68 -9.07 20.03
N PHE A 197 10.13 -7.86 19.88
CA PHE A 197 10.90 -6.70 19.44
C PHE A 197 11.13 -5.79 20.64
N SER A 198 12.37 -5.34 20.85
CA SER A 198 12.68 -4.32 21.86
C SER A 198 13.04 -3.00 21.20
N LEU A 199 12.72 -1.90 21.88
CA LEU A 199 13.15 -0.55 21.51
C LEU A 199 14.40 -0.21 22.31
N GLU A 200 15.49 0.09 21.62
CA GLU A 200 16.69 0.64 22.23
C GLU A 200 16.81 2.13 21.86
N PRO A 201 16.64 3.04 22.83
CA PRO A 201 16.94 4.45 22.59
C PRO A 201 18.44 4.63 22.36
N GLN A 202 18.83 5.61 21.53
CA GLN A 202 20.25 5.89 21.28
C GLN A 202 20.98 6.38 22.52
N THR A 203 20.26 7.10 23.39
CA THR A 203 20.83 7.60 24.64
C THR A 203 19.96 7.22 25.83
N LYS A 204 20.58 6.99 26.99
CA LYS A 204 19.86 6.69 28.25
C LYS A 204 18.89 7.79 28.69
N ASN A 205 19.06 9.00 28.15
CA ASN A 205 18.28 10.18 28.52
C ASN A 205 17.19 10.51 27.49
N GLN A 206 17.11 9.77 26.38
CA GLN A 206 16.08 9.99 25.37
C GLN A 206 14.70 9.68 25.99
N LYS A 207 13.77 10.63 25.91
CA LYS A 207 12.41 10.50 26.48
C LYS A 207 11.33 10.41 25.42
N SER A 208 11.62 10.87 24.21
CA SER A 208 10.69 10.83 23.10
C SER A 208 11.39 10.78 21.75
N VAL A 209 10.63 10.46 20.70
CA VAL A 209 11.08 10.50 19.30
C VAL A 209 10.11 11.37 18.50
N ILE A 210 10.63 12.32 17.74
CA ILE A 210 9.83 13.24 16.94
C ILE A 210 9.42 12.57 15.61
N LEU A 211 8.12 12.52 15.35
CA LEU A 211 7.45 11.91 14.19
C LEU A 211 6.91 12.93 13.15
N TYR A 212 7.20 14.22 13.35
CA TYR A 212 6.98 15.44 12.54
C TYR A 212 5.80 15.54 11.51
N GLN A 213 5.12 16.69 11.54
CA GLN A 213 4.33 17.26 10.42
C GLN A 213 4.61 18.77 10.30
N PRO A 214 4.37 19.40 9.13
CA PRO A 214 4.65 20.83 8.89
C PRO A 214 3.94 21.80 9.85
N PHE A 215 2.80 21.38 10.43
CA PHE A 215 1.91 22.25 11.22
C PHE A 215 1.71 21.76 12.67
N ALA A 216 2.28 20.60 13.04
CA ALA A 216 2.18 20.04 14.38
C ALA A 216 3.36 19.11 14.67
N THR A 217 3.91 19.19 15.88
CA THR A 217 4.96 18.27 16.32
C THR A 217 4.33 17.12 17.08
N TYR A 218 4.49 15.91 16.56
CA TYR A 218 4.12 14.68 17.25
C TYR A 218 5.38 14.04 17.81
N SER A 219 5.41 13.76 19.11
CA SER A 219 6.52 13.09 19.76
C SER A 219 6.04 11.82 20.45
N LEU A 220 6.53 10.66 20.04
CA LEU A 220 6.25 9.39 20.73
C LEU A 220 7.04 9.34 22.03
N GLU A 221 6.38 9.24 23.18
CA GLU A 221 7.03 9.00 24.47
C GLU A 221 7.61 7.58 24.50
N ILE A 222 8.90 7.47 24.83
CA ILE A 222 9.60 6.19 25.01
C ILE A 222 9.74 5.78 26.48
N SER A 223 9.29 6.64 27.40
CA SER A 223 9.24 6.37 28.83
C SER A 223 7.86 6.75 29.39
N PRO A 224 6.98 5.77 29.72
CA PRO A 224 7.25 4.34 29.76
C PRO A 224 7.46 3.73 28.38
N MET A 225 8.23 2.64 28.32
CA MET A 225 8.57 1.96 27.07
C MET A 225 7.30 1.53 26.34
N PRO A 226 7.09 1.95 25.08
CA PRO A 226 5.87 1.66 24.37
C PRO A 226 5.83 0.17 24.02
N LYS A 227 4.61 -0.35 23.92
CA LYS A 227 4.40 -1.76 23.56
C LYS A 227 4.66 -1.92 22.06
N ILE A 228 5.64 -2.75 21.71
CA ILE A 228 5.93 -3.09 20.32
C ILE A 228 5.32 -4.45 20.04
N THR A 229 4.54 -4.53 18.98
CA THR A 229 3.97 -5.77 18.50
C THR A 229 4.23 -5.88 17.02
N LEU A 230 4.80 -7.00 16.59
CA LEU A 230 4.68 -7.38 15.19
C LEU A 230 3.23 -7.72 14.91
N THR A 231 2.63 -7.16 13.86
CA THR A 231 1.38 -7.74 13.37
C THR A 231 1.68 -9.16 12.95
N LYS A 232 1.11 -10.14 13.68
CA LYS A 232 1.42 -11.55 13.50
C LYS A 232 1.06 -11.95 12.06
N TYR A 233 1.93 -12.76 11.44
CA TYR A 233 1.65 -13.51 10.22
C TYR A 233 0.41 -14.38 10.47
N THR A 234 -0.78 -13.88 10.18
CA THR A 234 -2.00 -14.69 10.22
C THR A 234 -2.24 -15.35 8.87
N ASN A 235 -1.71 -14.76 7.80
CA ASN A 235 -1.79 -15.29 6.44
C ASN A 235 -0.60 -14.84 5.58
N ASP A 236 -0.37 -15.53 4.47
CA ASP A 236 0.66 -15.26 3.46
C ASP A 236 0.47 -13.92 2.73
N TYR A 237 -0.67 -13.23 2.94
CA TYR A 237 -1.04 -11.94 2.34
C TYR A 237 -0.85 -10.74 3.27
N ASP A 238 -0.51 -10.96 4.54
CA ASP A 238 -0.36 -9.87 5.50
C ASP A 238 0.89 -9.06 5.12
N LEU A 239 0.77 -7.73 5.01
CA LEU A 239 1.93 -6.86 5.07
C LEU A 239 2.41 -6.85 6.51
N ILE A 240 3.69 -7.11 6.71
CA ILE A 240 4.29 -7.02 8.04
C ILE A 240 4.35 -5.54 8.39
N LYS A 241 3.68 -5.16 9.48
CA LYS A 241 3.81 -3.84 10.08
C LYS A 241 4.34 -4.00 11.50
N ILE A 242 5.25 -3.14 11.89
CA ILE A 242 5.67 -3.02 13.28
C ILE A 242 4.73 -2.01 13.93
N LYS A 243 3.88 -2.49 14.83
CA LYS A 243 2.92 -1.68 15.57
C LYS A 243 3.54 -1.26 16.90
N ILE A 244 3.77 0.03 17.08
CA ILE A 244 4.21 0.63 18.34
C ILE A 244 3.02 1.34 18.97
N GLN A 245 2.62 0.92 20.17
CA GLN A 245 1.54 1.52 20.94
C GLN A 245 2.09 2.21 22.18
N GLY A 246 1.78 3.50 22.32
CA GLY A 246 2.30 4.30 23.41
C GLY A 246 1.49 5.58 23.62
N ARG A 247 2.17 6.60 24.10
CA ARG A 247 1.64 7.96 24.25
C ARG A 247 2.39 8.88 23.33
N CYS A 248 1.67 9.78 22.68
CA CYS A 248 2.27 10.83 21.87
C CYS A 248 1.95 12.18 22.49
N ILE A 249 2.96 13.04 22.56
CA ILE A 249 2.81 14.46 22.87
C ILE A 249 2.53 15.15 21.54
N VAL A 250 1.40 15.84 21.47
CA VAL A 250 1.00 16.69 20.36
C VAL A 250 1.25 18.13 20.80
N ASN A 251 2.10 18.84 20.07
CA ASN A 251 2.23 20.29 20.21
C ASN A 251 1.50 20.97 19.04
N TYR A 252 0.45 21.69 19.37
CA TYR A 252 -0.34 22.49 18.42
C TYR A 252 -0.52 23.89 19.01
N GLU A 253 -0.10 24.93 18.27
CA GLU A 253 -0.20 26.34 18.70
C GLU A 253 0.41 26.64 20.09
N GLY A 254 1.45 25.88 20.48
CA GLY A 254 2.13 26.06 21.77
C GLY A 254 1.48 25.32 22.95
N GLU A 255 0.34 24.66 22.74
CA GLU A 255 -0.26 23.77 23.73
C GLU A 255 0.24 22.34 23.57
N ASN A 256 0.69 21.74 24.68
CA ASN A 256 1.10 20.34 24.73
C ASN A 256 -0.04 19.46 25.24
N LYS A 257 -0.39 18.43 24.47
CA LYS A 257 -1.39 17.44 24.84
C LYS A 257 -0.86 16.03 24.67
N THR A 258 -0.99 15.21 25.71
CA THR A 258 -0.62 13.79 25.64
C THR A 258 -1.84 12.94 25.28
N GLU A 259 -1.71 12.14 24.23
CA GLU A 259 -2.79 11.25 23.75
C GLU A 259 -2.27 9.83 23.50
N PRO A 260 -3.12 8.79 23.64
CA PRO A 260 -2.75 7.44 23.22
C PRO A 260 -2.52 7.43 21.70
N CYS A 261 -1.41 6.85 21.29
CA CYS A 261 -1.03 6.78 19.89
C CYS A 261 -0.59 5.38 19.46
N LYS A 262 -0.72 5.14 18.16
CA LYS A 262 -0.31 3.92 17.48
C LYS A 262 0.50 4.33 16.26
N VAL A 263 1.74 3.86 16.16
CA VAL A 263 2.59 4.01 14.98
C VAL A 263 2.67 2.66 14.29
N LEU A 264 2.37 2.60 13.00
CA LEU A 264 2.59 1.43 12.15
C LEU A 264 3.79 1.72 11.27
N ILE A 265 4.84 0.92 11.35
CA ILE A 265 6.03 1.03 10.49
C ILE A 265 6.02 -0.09 9.47
N ASP A 266 6.29 0.24 8.21
CA ASP A 266 6.59 -0.74 7.18
C ASP A 266 8.11 -1.02 7.16
N PRO A 267 8.54 -2.27 7.41
CA PRO A 267 9.96 -2.60 7.41
C PRO A 267 10.59 -2.57 6.01
N LEU A 268 9.82 -2.55 4.91
CA LEU A 268 10.36 -2.63 3.55
C LEU A 268 10.95 -1.32 3.05
N ASP A 269 10.24 -0.23 3.31
CA ASP A 269 10.58 1.13 2.88
C ASP A 269 10.78 2.09 4.06
N SER A 270 10.64 1.61 5.30
CA SER A 270 10.71 2.42 6.53
C SER A 270 9.64 3.52 6.60
N SER A 271 8.57 3.41 5.81
CA SER A 271 7.41 4.27 5.93
C SER A 271 6.72 4.07 7.28
N TYR A 272 6.02 5.10 7.76
CA TYR A 272 5.23 4.97 8.97
C TYR A 272 3.90 5.72 8.89
N THR A 273 2.91 5.16 9.57
CA THR A 273 1.56 5.70 9.71
C THR A 273 1.28 5.97 11.19
N LEU A 274 0.92 7.20 11.54
CA LEU A 274 0.59 7.60 12.90
C LEU A 274 -0.93 7.72 13.07
N TYR A 275 -1.42 7.09 14.14
CA TYR A 275 -2.79 7.21 14.61
C TYR A 275 -2.81 7.83 16.01
N LEU A 276 -3.71 8.79 16.24
CA LEU A 276 -4.04 9.33 17.54
C LEU A 276 -5.48 8.97 17.88
N LYS A 277 -5.72 8.36 19.05
CA LYS A 277 -7.06 7.91 19.46
C LYS A 277 -7.79 7.10 18.36
N ASN A 278 -7.05 6.26 17.63
CA ASN A 278 -7.50 5.45 16.49
C ASN A 278 -7.89 6.22 15.22
N ASN A 279 -7.74 7.53 15.17
CA ASN A 279 -7.89 8.30 13.94
C ASN A 279 -6.56 8.35 13.19
N LEU A 280 -6.59 8.09 11.88
CA LEU A 280 -5.44 8.29 11.00
C LEU A 280 -5.07 9.77 10.99
N ILE A 281 -3.84 10.09 11.36
CA ILE A 281 -3.33 11.46 11.37
C ILE A 281 -2.35 11.67 10.23
N PHE A 282 -1.54 10.66 9.92
CA PHE A 282 -0.43 10.83 9.00
C PHE A 282 0.04 9.51 8.37
N ASN A 283 0.52 9.59 7.13
CA ASN A 283 1.27 8.55 6.44
C ASN A 283 2.48 9.21 5.75
N SER A 284 3.70 8.76 6.05
CA SER A 284 4.92 9.17 5.34
C SER A 284 5.59 7.98 4.67
N LYS A 285 5.88 8.10 3.37
CA LYS A 285 6.64 7.11 2.58
C LYS A 285 8.16 7.24 2.71
N GLN A 286 8.67 8.33 3.29
CA GLN A 286 10.10 8.50 3.54
C GLN A 286 10.32 9.36 4.80
N PRO A 287 11.18 8.94 5.76
CA PRO A 287 11.78 9.87 6.72
C PRO A 287 12.90 10.74 6.10
N GLU A 288 13.19 10.58 4.80
CA GLU A 288 14.17 11.41 4.10
C GLU A 288 13.62 12.83 3.87
N MET A 289 14.13 13.75 4.68
CA MET A 289 14.74 15.00 4.21
C MET A 289 13.82 15.98 3.46
N PHE A 290 13.30 16.96 4.20
CA PHE A 290 13.50 18.33 3.72
C PHE A 290 14.90 18.74 4.21
N GLN A 291 15.88 18.76 3.29
CA GLN A 291 17.13 19.49 3.50
C GLN A 291 16.86 20.98 3.62
#